data_AF-A0A7C1F3M7-F1
#
_entry.id   AF-A0A7C1F3M7-F1
#
_cell.length_a   1.000
_cell.length_b   1.000
_cell.length_c   1.000
_cell.angle_alpha   90.00
_cell.angle_beta   90.00
_cell.angle_gamma   90.00
#
_symmetry.space_group_name_H-M   'P 1'
#
loop_
_entity.id
_entity.type
_entity.pdbx_description
1 polymer ?
#
loop_
_entity_poly.entity_id
_entity_poly.type
_entity_poly.pdbx_seq_one_letter_code
_entity_poly.pdbx_strand_id
1 'polypeptide(L)'
;VWQRAAEYDPNRSKPSAWLLMLTRSRAIDKLRASSQKKRFEGKLEIDTPNSINDPQESSFMIERRKAIQSALAKLSSQQRQAIELAYFYGLTQSEISARLGQPIGTVKSWIRLGMIKLRDFLKSFEEK
;
A
#
# COMPACT_ATOMS: atom_id res chain seq x y z
N VAL A 1 -0.93 -12.26 -22.40
CA VAL A 1 -0.25 -11.64 -23.56
C VAL A 1 -1.28 -11.20 -24.58
N TRP A 2 -2.08 -12.13 -25.13
CA TRP A 2 -3.15 -11.85 -26.09
C TRP A 2 -4.14 -10.73 -25.67
N GLN A 3 -4.59 -10.73 -24.41
CA GLN A 3 -5.51 -9.70 -23.89
C GLN A 3 -4.95 -8.28 -23.78
N ARG A 4 -3.62 -8.11 -23.72
CA ARG A 4 -2.96 -6.79 -23.60
C ARG A 4 -2.12 -6.43 -24.82
N ALA A 5 -2.17 -7.25 -25.87
CA ALA A 5 -1.41 -7.03 -27.09
C ALA A 5 -1.74 -5.70 -27.76
N ALA A 6 -2.98 -5.21 -27.61
CA ALA A 6 -3.40 -3.90 -28.10
C ALA A 6 -2.78 -2.70 -27.36
N GLU A 7 -2.21 -2.89 -26.16
CA GLU A 7 -1.50 -1.85 -25.40
C GLU A 7 0.02 -1.83 -25.69
N TYR A 8 0.50 -2.74 -26.55
CA TYR A 8 1.90 -2.81 -26.92
C TYR A 8 2.24 -1.70 -27.91
N ASP A 9 3.14 -0.81 -27.50
CA ASP A 9 3.72 0.23 -28.35
C ASP A 9 5.16 -0.16 -28.75
N PRO A 10 5.41 -0.47 -30.05
CA PRO A 10 6.73 -0.84 -30.55
C PRO A 10 7.79 0.26 -30.37
N ASN A 11 7.38 1.53 -30.35
CA ASN A 11 8.31 2.66 -30.21
C ASN A 11 8.80 2.84 -28.77
N ARG A 12 8.07 2.31 -27.78
CA ARG A 12 8.43 2.43 -26.36
C ARG A 12 9.34 1.33 -25.85
N SER A 13 9.24 0.11 -26.39
CA SER A 13 10.02 -1.02 -25.88
C SER A 13 10.02 -2.24 -26.81
N LYS A 14 11.10 -3.02 -26.75
CA LYS A 14 11.16 -4.33 -27.42
C LYS A 14 10.09 -5.28 -26.84
N PRO A 15 9.49 -6.17 -27.65
CA PRO A 15 8.44 -7.09 -27.19
C PRO A 15 8.88 -7.97 -26.01
N SER A 16 10.16 -8.37 -25.98
CA SER A 16 10.76 -9.14 -24.89
C SER A 16 10.80 -8.39 -23.57
N ALA A 17 11.13 -7.09 -23.60
CA ALA A 17 11.14 -6.24 -22.41
C ALA A 17 9.73 -6.01 -21.87
N TRP A 18 8.76 -5.79 -22.77
CA TRP A 18 7.34 -5.65 -22.39
C TRP A 18 6.77 -6.95 -21.80
N LEU A 19 7.11 -8.11 -22.38
CA LEU A 19 6.77 -9.41 -21.83
C LEU A 19 7.40 -9.64 -20.47
N LEU A 20 8.69 -9.32 -20.30
CA LEU A 20 9.38 -9.46 -19.01
C LEU A 20 8.70 -8.60 -17.93
N MET A 21 8.35 -7.36 -18.26
CA MET A 21 7.62 -6.47 -17.35
C MET A 21 6.25 -7.07 -16.97
N LEU A 22 5.47 -7.53 -17.95
CA LEU A 22 4.16 -8.14 -17.72
C LEU A 22 4.25 -9.41 -16.86
N THR A 23 5.28 -10.23 -17.11
CA THR A 23 5.53 -11.48 -16.36
C THR A 23 5.96 -11.17 -14.93
N ARG A 24 6.86 -10.20 -14.74
CA ARG A 24 7.28 -9.73 -13.41
C ARG A 24 6.10 -9.18 -12.62
N SER A 25 5.27 -8.33 -13.22
CA SER A 25 4.07 -7.81 -12.58
C SER A 25 3.14 -8.95 -12.15
N ARG A 26 2.85 -9.92 -13.05
CA ARG A 26 2.03 -11.09 -12.69
C ARG A 26 2.63 -11.96 -11.60
N ALA A 27 3.95 -12.15 -11.58
CA ALA A 27 4.62 -12.90 -10.53
C ALA A 27 4.49 -12.20 -9.17
N ILE A 28 4.69 -10.89 -9.13
CA ILE A 28 4.48 -10.07 -7.93
C ILE A 28 3.03 -10.12 -7.48
N ASP A 29 2.07 -10.02 -8.41
CA ASP A 29 0.64 -10.11 -8.09
C ASP A 29 0.29 -11.48 -7.50
N LYS A 30 0.84 -12.56 -8.05
CA LYS A 30 0.64 -13.93 -7.52
C LYS A 30 1.22 -14.09 -6.12
N LEU A 31 2.42 -13.55 -5.86
CA LEU A 31 3.02 -13.55 -4.52
C LEU A 31 2.18 -12.75 -3.53
N ARG A 32 1.65 -11.58 -3.94
CA ARG A 32 0.76 -10.76 -3.11
C ARG A 32 -0.56 -11.44 -2.81
N ALA A 33 -1.18 -12.11 -3.78
CA ALA A 33 -2.41 -12.86 -3.58
C ALA A 33 -2.24 -13.97 -2.52
N SER A 34 -1.09 -14.66 -2.52
CA SER A 34 -0.76 -15.64 -1.48
C SER A 34 -0.60 -15.01 -0.10
N SER A 35 -0.04 -13.80 0.00
CA SER A 35 0.07 -13.06 1.26
C SER A 35 -1.27 -12.50 1.74
N GLN A 36 -2.14 -12.06 0.82
CA GLN A 36 -3.49 -11.60 1.13
C GLN A 36 -4.34 -12.72 1.72
N LYS A 37 -4.30 -13.93 1.15
CA LYS A 37 -5.07 -15.07 1.69
C LYS A 37 -4.69 -15.37 3.14
N LYS A 38 -3.40 -15.34 3.47
CA LYS A 38 -2.91 -15.49 4.86
C LYS A 38 -3.35 -14.36 5.79
N ARG A 39 -3.37 -13.11 5.31
CA ARG A 39 -3.83 -11.93 6.08
C ARG A 39 -5.35 -11.81 6.21
N PHE A 40 -6.13 -12.45 5.36
CA PHE A 40 -7.59 -12.41 5.40
C PHE A 40 -8.15 -13.52 6.31
N GLU A 41 -7.48 -14.68 6.35
CA GLU A 41 -7.83 -15.80 7.23
C GLU A 41 -7.44 -15.53 8.69
N GLY A 42 -6.37 -14.78 8.94
CA GLY A 42 -6.14 -14.12 10.22
C GLY A 42 -6.94 -12.82 10.27
N LYS A 43 -8.09 -12.80 10.95
CA LYS A 43 -8.78 -11.55 11.32
C LYS A 43 -7.74 -10.51 11.72
N LEU A 44 -7.95 -9.26 11.30
CA LEU A 44 -7.24 -8.07 11.77
C LEU A 44 -7.38 -7.91 13.30
N GLU A 45 -6.82 -8.83 14.07
CA GLU A 45 -6.11 -8.44 15.26
C GLU A 45 -5.01 -7.53 14.73
N ILE A 46 -5.19 -6.23 14.96
CA ILE A 46 -4.06 -5.33 15.07
C ILE A 46 -3.17 -6.04 16.07
N ASP A 47 -2.15 -6.72 15.57
CA ASP A 47 -1.22 -7.55 16.32
C ASP A 47 -0.73 -6.70 17.50
N THR A 48 -1.39 -6.88 18.65
CA THR A 48 -0.87 -6.49 19.93
C THR A 48 0.31 -7.42 20.08
N PRO A 49 1.56 -6.95 20.02
CA PRO A 49 2.67 -7.83 20.25
C PRO A 49 2.61 -8.15 21.74
N ASN A 50 1.86 -9.19 22.11
CA ASN A 50 1.95 -9.85 23.39
C ASN A 50 3.23 -10.68 23.40
N SER A 51 4.36 -10.00 23.21
CA SER A 51 5.71 -10.44 23.53
C SER A 51 6.67 -9.30 23.14
N ILE A 52 6.67 -8.20 23.89
CA ILE A 52 7.80 -7.27 23.88
C ILE A 52 8.53 -7.52 25.20
N ASN A 53 9.65 -8.22 25.11
CA ASN A 53 10.48 -8.60 26.26
C ASN A 53 11.30 -7.42 26.84
N ASP A 54 11.02 -6.18 26.42
CA ASP A 54 11.70 -4.98 26.91
C ASP A 54 10.73 -3.79 27.12
N PRO A 55 10.50 -3.35 28.37
CA PRO A 55 9.60 -2.24 28.69
C PRO A 55 9.98 -0.92 27.98
N GLN A 56 11.26 -0.67 27.67
CA GLN A 56 11.65 0.57 27.00
C GLN A 56 11.32 0.56 25.50
N GLU A 57 11.54 -0.58 24.84
CA GLU A 57 11.18 -0.78 23.43
C GLU A 57 9.66 -0.69 23.24
N SER A 58 8.89 -1.10 24.26
CA SER A 58 7.43 -0.99 24.27
C SER A 58 6.94 0.47 24.27
N SER A 59 7.58 1.35 25.03
CA SER A 59 7.17 2.76 25.15
C SER A 59 7.38 3.52 23.85
N PHE A 60 8.56 3.38 23.24
CA PHE A 60 8.89 4.00 21.96
C PHE A 60 7.96 3.53 20.83
N MET A 61 7.64 2.23 20.80
CA MET A 61 6.71 1.66 19.83
C MET A 61 5.26 2.14 20.02
N ILE A 62 4.82 2.33 21.27
CA ILE A 62 3.50 2.89 21.59
C ILE A 62 3.43 4.35 21.11
N GLU A 63 4.47 5.14 21.38
CA GLU A 63 4.52 6.55 21.00
C GLU A 63 4.53 6.73 19.49
N ARG A 64 5.36 5.95 18.79
CA ARG A 64 5.40 5.92 17.31
C ARG A 64 4.07 5.49 16.71
N ARG A 65 3.38 4.51 17.32
CA ARG A 65 2.03 4.09 16.89
C ARG A 65 1.02 5.22 17.05
N LYS A 66 1.03 5.95 18.17
CA LYS A 66 0.17 7.12 18.39
C LYS A 66 0.46 8.22 17.36
N ALA A 67 1.73 8.50 17.08
CA ALA A 67 2.13 9.46 16.04
C ALA A 67 1.57 9.07 14.66
N ILE A 68 1.72 7.81 14.25
CA ILE A 68 1.17 7.30 12.99
C ILE A 68 -0.36 7.41 12.96
N GLN A 69 -1.06 7.04 14.03
CA GLN A 69 -2.52 7.15 14.11
C GLN A 69 -2.99 8.61 13.98
N SER A 70 -2.32 9.53 14.67
CA SER A 70 -2.62 10.97 14.56
C SER A 70 -2.33 11.53 13.16
N ALA A 71 -1.28 11.04 12.48
CA ALA A 71 -0.95 11.44 11.12
C ALA A 71 -2.00 10.91 10.12
N LEU A 72 -2.43 9.65 10.27
CA LEU A 72 -3.54 9.08 9.51
C LEU A 72 -4.85 9.84 9.75
N ALA A 73 -5.09 10.31 10.98
CA ALA A 73 -6.26 11.11 11.35
C ALA A 73 -6.39 12.39 10.50
N LYS A 74 -5.28 12.98 10.07
CA LYS A 74 -5.22 14.23 9.29
C LYS A 74 -5.37 14.05 7.77
N LEU A 75 -5.39 12.81 7.29
CA LEU A 75 -5.69 12.51 5.90
C LEU A 75 -7.19 12.63 5.63
N SER A 76 -7.56 13.04 4.40
CA SER A 76 -8.93 12.91 3.93
C SER A 76 -9.35 11.44 3.92
N SER A 77 -10.63 11.14 4.09
CA SER A 77 -11.16 9.76 4.12
C SER A 77 -10.72 8.94 2.90
N GLN A 78 -10.72 9.53 1.71
CA GLN A 78 -10.33 8.85 0.47
C GLN A 78 -8.83 8.50 0.44
N GLN A 79 -7.97 9.41 0.90
CA GLN A 79 -6.53 9.19 1.01
C GLN A 79 -6.22 8.09 2.03
N ARG A 80 -6.86 8.13 3.20
CA ARG A 80 -6.70 7.10 4.24
C ARG A 80 -7.14 5.74 3.71
N GLN A 81 -8.34 5.65 3.15
CA GLN A 81 -8.89 4.40 2.64
C GLN A 81 -8.03 3.80 1.52
N ALA A 82 -7.52 4.63 0.59
CA ALA A 82 -6.63 4.15 -0.46
C ALA A 82 -5.29 3.63 0.09
N ILE A 83 -4.72 4.28 1.11
CA ILE A 83 -3.50 3.83 1.79
C ILE A 83 -3.76 2.53 2.57
N GLU A 84 -4.87 2.44 3.30
CA GLU A 84 -5.23 1.23 4.05
C GLU A 84 -5.37 0.03 3.12
N LEU A 85 -6.09 0.18 2.01
CA LEU A 85 -6.24 -0.88 1.02
C LEU A 85 -4.90 -1.28 0.40
N ALA A 86 -4.00 -0.33 0.15
CA ALA A 86 -2.69 -0.61 -0.43
C ALA A 86 -1.74 -1.32 0.54
N TYR A 87 -1.68 -0.89 1.80
CA TYR A 87 -0.63 -1.32 2.74
C TYR A 87 -1.10 -2.36 3.77
N PHE A 88 -2.33 -2.25 4.27
CA PHE A 88 -2.88 -3.23 5.20
C PHE A 88 -3.49 -4.41 4.46
N TYR A 89 -4.31 -4.14 3.45
CA TYR A 89 -4.95 -5.18 2.65
C TYR A 89 -4.11 -5.64 1.45
N GLY A 90 -3.02 -4.94 1.11
CA GLY A 90 -2.08 -5.36 0.07
C GLY A 90 -2.63 -5.32 -1.36
N LEU A 91 -3.70 -4.54 -1.61
CA LEU A 91 -4.29 -4.41 -2.94
C LEU A 91 -3.39 -3.59 -3.85
N THR A 92 -3.38 -3.95 -5.13
CA THR A 92 -2.82 -3.15 -6.21
C THR A 92 -3.66 -1.92 -6.48
N GLN A 93 -3.08 -0.90 -7.11
CA GLN A 93 -3.80 0.33 -7.47
C GLN A 93 -5.00 0.07 -8.40
N SER A 94 -4.91 -0.95 -9.27
CA SER A 94 -6.01 -1.38 -10.13
C SER A 94 -7.14 -2.05 -9.34
N GLU A 95 -6.81 -2.89 -8.37
CA GLU A 95 -7.80 -3.53 -7.49
C GLU A 95 -8.48 -2.50 -6.57
N ILE A 96 -7.73 -1.51 -6.07
CA ILE A 96 -8.28 -0.40 -5.30
C ILE A 96 -9.22 0.44 -6.18
N SER A 97 -8.82 0.73 -7.42
CA SER A 97 -9.64 1.44 -8.41
C SER A 97 -10.96 0.70 -8.65
N ALA A 98 -10.91 -0.61 -8.87
CA ALA A 98 -12.11 -1.43 -9.04
C ALA A 98 -12.97 -1.46 -7.77
N ARG A 99 -12.37 -1.59 -6.58
CA ARG A 99 -13.08 -1.68 -5.30
C ARG A 99 -13.75 -0.38 -4.87
N LEU A 100 -13.13 0.77 -5.18
CA LEU A 100 -13.67 2.09 -4.85
C LEU A 100 -14.55 2.67 -5.97
N GLY A 101 -14.57 2.05 -7.16
CA GLY A 101 -15.26 2.60 -8.33
C GLY A 101 -14.66 3.92 -8.81
N GLN A 102 -13.35 4.12 -8.60
CA GLN A 102 -12.66 5.38 -8.89
C GLN A 102 -11.59 5.18 -9.97
N PRO A 103 -11.31 6.18 -10.83
CA PRO A 103 -10.27 6.08 -11.83
C PRO A 103 -8.90 5.78 -11.22
N ILE A 104 -8.08 4.96 -11.89
CA ILE A 104 -6.75 4.59 -11.40
C ILE A 104 -5.82 5.79 -11.19
N GLY A 105 -5.99 6.85 -12.00
CA GLY A 105 -5.29 8.13 -11.82
C GLY A 105 -5.65 8.82 -10.50
N THR A 106 -6.93 8.80 -10.13
CA THR A 106 -7.44 9.33 -8.85
C THR A 106 -6.87 8.56 -7.68
N VAL A 107 -6.90 7.23 -7.74
CA VAL A 107 -6.33 6.35 -6.69
C VAL A 107 -4.83 6.60 -6.52
N LYS A 108 -4.08 6.69 -7.63
CA LYS A 108 -2.64 7.03 -7.61
C LYS A 108 -2.40 8.39 -6.95
N SER A 109 -3.20 9.40 -7.29
CA SER A 109 -3.10 10.73 -6.68
C SER A 109 -3.42 10.71 -5.19
N TRP A 110 -4.44 9.98 -4.76
CA TRP A 110 -4.78 9.83 -3.34
C TRP A 110 -3.67 9.15 -2.54
N ILE A 111 -3.11 8.05 -3.05
CA ILE A 111 -1.99 7.36 -2.41
C ILE A 111 -0.78 8.29 -2.34
N ARG A 112 -0.41 8.94 -3.45
CA ARG A 112 0.74 9.86 -3.50
C ARG A 112 0.59 11.01 -2.51
N LEU A 113 -0.54 11.72 -2.55
CA LEU A 113 -0.79 12.88 -1.68
C LEU A 113 -0.87 12.47 -0.20
N GLY A 114 -1.50 11.33 0.09
CA GLY A 114 -1.55 10.78 1.44
C GLY A 114 -0.16 10.44 1.98
N MET A 115 0.69 9.79 1.17
CA MET A 115 2.06 9.44 1.57
C MET A 115 2.96 10.66 1.78
N ILE A 116 2.78 11.73 0.99
CA ILE A 116 3.49 13.00 1.21
C ILE A 116 3.07 13.61 2.55
N LYS A 117 1.76 13.74 2.80
CA LYS A 117 1.26 14.26 4.08
C LYS A 117 1.74 13.45 5.28
N LEU A 118 1.71 12.12 5.19
CA LEU A 118 2.22 11.25 6.25
C LEU A 118 3.71 11.49 6.51
N ARG A 119 4.52 11.64 5.46
CA ARG A 119 5.94 11.97 5.59
C ARG A 119 6.14 13.31 6.31
N ASP A 120 5.40 14.33 5.90
CA ASP A 120 5.54 15.67 6.48
C ASP A 120 5.15 15.69 7.97
N PHE A 121 4.08 14.97 8.34
CA PHE A 121 3.69 14.82 9.74
C PHE A 121 4.69 14.02 10.57
N LEU A 122 5.26 12.94 10.02
CA LEU A 122 6.22 12.13 10.76
C LEU A 122 7.58 12.82 10.89
N LYS A 123 8.02 13.61 9.90
CA LYS A 123 9.21 14.47 10.03
C LYS A 123 9.07 15.46 11.20
N SER A 124 7.91 16.12 11.31
CA SER A 124 7.66 17.04 12.43
C SER A 124 7.64 16.37 13.81
N PHE A 125 7.52 15.04 13.85
CA PHE A 125 7.58 14.25 15.06
C PHE A 125 9.02 13.82 15.41
N GLU A 126 9.86 13.55 14.42
CA GLU A 126 11.29 13.21 14.62
C GLU A 126 12.15 14.42 15.01
N GLU A 127 11.70 15.64 14.73
CA GLU A 127 12.39 16.90 15.10
C GLU A 127 12.07 17.38 16.53
N LYS A 128 11.17 16.69 17.26
CA LYS A 128 10.81 16.98 18.66
C LYS A 128 11.44 15.99 19.62
#